data_AF-A0A1J4W1L4-F1
#
_entry.id   AF-A0A1J4W1L4-F1
#
_cell.length_a   1.000
_cell.length_b   1.000
_cell.length_c   1.000
_cell.angle_alpha   90.00
_cell.angle_beta   90.00
_cell.angle_gamma   90.00
#
_symmetry.space_group_name_H-M   'P 1'
#
loop_
_entity.id
_entity.type
_entity.pdbx_description
1 polymer ?
#
loop_
_entity_poly.entity_id
_entity_poly.type
_entity_poly.pdbx_seq_one_letter_code
_entity_poly.pdbx_strand_id
1 'polypeptide(L)' 'MKHKDSNNKTINIGDTVNVPEIKDNVNFEFQGTVHSFNSTDDYVVVIDQEDNAFCVEPELLTVID' A
#
# COMPACT_ATOMS: atom_id res chain seq x y z
N MET A 1 13.51 6.67 4.74
CA MET A 1 13.32 5.33 5.35
C MET A 1 12.98 4.37 4.23
N LYS A 2 13.24 3.06 4.38
CA LYS A 2 12.82 2.07 3.37
C LYS A 2 11.53 1.42 3.89
N HIS A 3 10.42 1.66 3.22
CA HIS A 3 9.16 0.98 3.53
C HIS A 3 9.26 -0.48 3.09
N LYS A 4 8.76 -1.40 3.91
CA LYS A 4 8.78 -2.82 3.62
C LYS A 4 7.39 -3.40 3.80
N ASP A 5 7.06 -4.35 2.93
CA ASP A 5 5.80 -5.07 2.99
C ASP A 5 5.79 -6.12 4.12
N SER A 6 4.65 -6.80 4.28
CA SER A 6 4.47 -7.90 5.25
C SER A 6 5.49 -9.04 5.12
N ASN A 7 6.11 -9.20 3.94
CA ASN A 7 7.12 -10.22 3.63
C ASN A 7 8.55 -9.66 3.67
N ASN A 8 8.75 -8.47 4.22
CA ASN A 8 10.05 -7.79 4.33
C ASN A 8 10.66 -7.45 2.95
N LYS A 9 9.86 -7.46 1.87
CA LYS A 9 10.23 -6.96 0.54
C LYS A 9 10.18 -5.43 0.56
N THR A 10 11.12 -4.79 -0.13
CA THR A 10 11.15 -3.32 -0.21
C THR A 10 10.03 -2.85 -1.12
N ILE A 11 9.24 -1.87 -0.65
CA ILE A 11 8.19 -1.22 -1.42
C ILE A 11 8.79 -0.01 -2.14
N ASN A 12 8.53 0.11 -3.44
CA ASN A 12 8.95 1.22 -4.29
C ASN A 12 7.74 1.86 -4.97
N ILE A 13 7.90 3.12 -5.40
CA ILE A 13 6.90 3.80 -6.24
C ILE A 13 6.81 3.07 -7.59
N GLY A 14 5.59 2.78 -8.02
CA GLY A 14 5.29 2.00 -9.21
C GLY A 14 5.07 0.50 -8.94
N ASP A 15 5.40 0.01 -7.75
CA ASP A 15 5.16 -1.39 -7.40
C ASP A 15 3.65 -1.67 -7.34
N THR A 16 3.25 -2.86 -7.79
CA THR A 16 1.89 -3.36 -7.61
C THR A 16 1.80 -4.10 -6.29
N VAL A 17 0.81 -3.75 -5.46
CA VAL A 17 0.61 -4.31 -4.12
C VAL A 17 -0.80 -4.86 -3.95
N ASN A 18 -0.93 -5.93 -3.18
CA ASN A 18 -2.20 -6.34 -2.59
C ASN A 18 -2.42 -5.55 -1.29
N VAL A 19 -3.60 -4.97 -1.17
CA VAL A 19 -4.10 -4.32 0.04
C VAL A 19 -5.14 -5.27 0.67
N PRO A 20 -4.91 -5.80 1.87
CA PRO A 20 -5.86 -6.70 2.53
C PRO A 20 -7.08 -5.91 3.04
N GLU A 21 -8.13 -6.63 3.43
CA GLU A 21 -9.30 -6.01 4.08
C GLU A 21 -8.89 -5.29 5.38
N ILE A 22 -9.06 -3.96 5.42
CA ILE A 22 -8.74 -3.14 6.60
C ILE A 22 -10.02 -2.87 7.38
N LYS A 23 -10.13 -3.51 8.54
CA LYS A 23 -11.32 -3.53 9.40
C LYS A 23 -11.82 -2.16 9.88
N ASP A 24 -11.04 -1.09 9.69
CA ASP A 24 -11.29 0.20 10.33
C ASP A 24 -11.91 1.28 9.46
N ASN A 25 -12.16 1.09 8.15
CA ASN A 25 -13.02 1.97 7.33
C ASN A 25 -13.19 1.55 5.86
N VAL A 26 -12.50 0.51 5.38
CA VAL A 26 -12.50 0.10 3.96
C VAL A 26 -12.57 -1.43 3.89
N ASN A 27 -13.79 -1.97 3.86
CA ASN A 27 -14.05 -3.42 3.80
C ASN A 27 -13.91 -3.99 2.38
N PHE A 28 -12.76 -3.79 1.73
CA PHE A 28 -12.47 -4.51 0.49
C PHE A 28 -10.97 -4.75 0.35
N GLU A 29 -10.62 -6.00 0.03
CA GLU A 29 -9.30 -6.36 -0.50
C GLU A 29 -9.21 -5.86 -1.93
N PHE A 30 -8.11 -5.21 -2.29
CA PHE A 30 -7.89 -4.73 -3.65
C PHE A 30 -6.42 -4.74 -4.05
N GLN A 31 -6.18 -4.65 -5.36
CA GLN A 31 -4.87 -4.42 -5.93
C GLN A 31 -4.73 -2.98 -6.36
N GLY A 32 -3.57 -2.39 -6.08
CA GLY A 32 -3.26 -1.03 -6.49
C GLY A 32 -1.78 -0.82 -6.72
N THR A 33 -1.45 0.37 -7.20
CA THR A 33 -0.08 0.79 -7.50
C THR A 33 0.40 1.79 -6.46
N VAL A 34 1.62 1.60 -5.97
CA VAL A 34 2.26 2.54 -5.04
C VAL A 34 2.55 3.85 -5.76
N HIS A 35 1.95 4.93 -5.30
CA HIS A 35 2.10 6.26 -5.88
C HIS A 35 3.14 7.11 -5.16
N SER A 36 3.10 7.12 -3.82
CA SER A 36 4.00 7.94 -3.00
C SER A 36 4.11 7.41 -1.58
N PHE A 37 5.03 8.00 -0.81
CA PHE A 37 5.23 7.71 0.60
C PHE A 37 4.87 8.93 1.44
N ASN A 38 3.99 8.75 2.42
CA ASN A 38 3.71 9.79 3.40
C ASN A 38 4.81 9.76 4.47
N SER A 39 5.69 10.76 4.41
CA SER A 39 6.87 10.85 5.28
C SER A 39 6.53 11.23 6.73
N THR A 40 5.33 11.74 6.98
CA THR A 40 4.92 12.21 8.32
C THR A 40 4.47 11.05 9.22
N ASP A 41 3.75 10.09 8.63
CA ASP A 41 3.05 9.05 9.39
C ASP A 41 3.45 7.62 8.96
N ASP A 42 4.51 7.47 8.15
CA ASP A 42 5.05 6.18 7.65
C ASP A 42 4.09 5.35 6.78
N TYR A 43 3.04 5.97 6.22
CA TYR A 43 2.08 5.33 5.31
C TYR A 43 2.56 5.29 3.85
N VAL A 44 2.07 4.29 3.12
CA VAL A 44 2.20 4.16 1.66
C VAL A 44 0.90 4.60 1.01
N VAL A 45 0.98 5.46 -0.01
CA VAL A 45 -0.17 5.85 -0.81
C VAL A 45 -0.32 4.90 -1.99
N VAL A 46 -1.44 4.18 -2.02
CA VAL A 46 -1.77 3.20 -3.07
C VAL A 46 -2.95 3.73 -3.87
N ILE A 47 -2.86 3.69 -5.19
CA ILE A 47 -3.95 4.02 -6.11
C ILE A 47 -4.59 2.74 -6.62
N ASP A 48 -5.91 2.61 -6.49
CA ASP A 48 -6.67 1.47 -7.02
C ASP A 48 -6.93 1.58 -8.54
N GLN A 49 -7.73 0.67 -9.09
CA GLN A 49 -8.08 0.68 -10.52
C GLN A 49 -9.09 1.77 -10.92
N GLU A 50 -9.71 2.43 -9.95
CA GLU A 50 -10.68 3.51 -10.14
C GLU A 50 -10.06 4.90 -9.88
N ASP A 51 -8.72 4.98 -9.80
CA ASP A 51 -7.94 6.17 -9.48
C ASP A 51 -8.19 6.75 -8.07
N ASN A 52 -8.70 5.96 -7.12
CA ASN A 52 -8.85 6.35 -5.72
C ASN A 52 -7.54 6.14 -4.96
N ALA A 53 -7.14 7.12 -4.14
CA ALA A 53 -5.93 7.06 -3.33
C ALA A 53 -6.23 6.63 -1.88
N PHE A 54 -5.48 5.66 -1.39
CA PHE A 54 -5.58 5.11 -0.03
C PHE A 54 -4.24 5.20 0.69
N CYS A 55 -4.26 5.66 1.94
CA CYS A 55 -3.10 5.60 2.83
C CYS A 55 -3.14 4.28 3.60
N VAL A 56 -2.13 3.42 3.39
CA VAL A 56 -2.06 2.09 3.98
C VAL A 56 -0.72 1.90 4.66
N GLU A 57 -0.72 1.26 5.83
CA GLU A 57 0.52 0.94 6.54
C GLU A 57 1.33 -0.05 5.69
N PRO A 58 2.65 0.17 5.53
CA PRO A 58 3.48 -0.65 4.66
C PRO A 58 3.46 -2.13 5.08
N GLU A 59 3.37 -2.41 6.38
CA GLU A 59 3.34 -3.78 6.92
C GLU A 59 2.07 -4.56 6.58
N LEU A 60 1.00 -3.89 6.16
CA LEU A 60 -0.23 -4.55 5.71
C LEU A 60 -0.16 -4.93 4.23
N LEU A 61 0.75 -4.33 3.46
CA LEU A 61 0.86 -4.54 2.04
C LEU A 61 1.59 -5.85 1.72
N THR A 62 1.35 -6.35 0.51
CA THR A 62 2.16 -7.42 -0.10
C THR A 62 2.51 -7.02 -1.52
N VAL A 63 3.80 -6.88 -1.82
CA VAL A 63 4.27 -6.52 -3.17
C VAL A 63 4.20 -7.75 -4.09
N ILE A 64 3.56 -7.60 -5.25
CA ILE A 64 3.30 -8.68 -6.21
C ILE A 64 4.38 -8.75 -7.29
N ASP A 65 5.00 -7.62 -7.64
CA ASP A 65 6.03 -7.51 -8.70
C ASP A 65 7.37 -7.03 -8.14
#